data_AF-A0A354YBS3-F1
#
_entry.id   AF-A0A354YBS3-F1
#
_cell.length_a   1.000
_cell.length_b   1.000
_cell.length_c   1.000
_cell.angle_alpha   90.00
_cell.angle_beta   90.00
_cell.angle_gamma   90.00
#
_symmetry.space_group_name_H-M   'P 1'
#
loop_
_entity.id
_entity.type
_entity.pdbx_description
1 polymer ?
#
loop_
_entity_poly.entity_id
_entity_poly.type
_entity_poly.pdbx_seq_one_letter_code
_entity_poly.pdbx_strand_id
1 'polypeptide(L)'
;LRLAQDGGEGFFGEPALELNDIMRTSPDGRGVIGILAAAQLVLKPRLYSTFLLWLLSELFEQLPEVGDLDKPRLVFVFDEAHLLFDDAPPALVQRIEQVVRLIRSKGVGVYFCSQFPDDVPGNILGQLGNRVQHALRAYTPRDQKAVRTAAETFVANPRLDVAKAISSLGTGEALVSTLQDKGVPTPVQQTLIAPPRCRMGAISEAERARVRAGSPIGGRYDTAVNRESAAEMLARRVERAS
;
A
#
# COMPACT_ATOMS: atom_id res chain seq x y z
N LEU A 1 -2.69 8.06 25.67
CA LEU A 1 -1.58 7.68 24.77
C LEU A 1 -1.47 6.16 24.68
N ARG A 2 -2.25 5.49 23.81
CA ARG A 2 -2.14 4.02 23.60
C ARG A 2 -1.15 3.65 22.49
N LEU A 3 -0.91 4.54 21.53
CA LEU A 3 0.09 4.39 20.46
C LEU A 3 1.53 4.25 20.99
N ALA A 4 1.85 4.86 22.14
CA ALA A 4 3.16 4.70 22.79
C ALA A 4 3.36 3.27 23.34
N GLN A 5 2.32 2.67 23.94
CA GLN A 5 2.37 1.30 24.48
C GLN A 5 2.50 0.24 23.39
N ASP A 6 2.07 0.55 22.16
CA ASP A 6 2.19 -0.35 21.01
C ASP A 6 3.54 -0.24 20.27
N GLY A 7 4.52 0.49 20.80
CA GLY A 7 5.85 0.63 20.17
C GLY A 7 5.92 1.73 19.11
N GLY A 8 4.97 2.68 19.12
CA GLY A 8 4.96 3.83 18.23
C GLY A 8 6.17 4.76 18.39
N GLU A 9 6.85 4.76 19.55
CA GLU A 9 8.03 5.61 19.80
C GLU A 9 9.24 5.26 18.94
N GLY A 10 9.48 3.97 18.66
CA GLY A 10 10.55 3.56 17.75
C GLY A 10 10.19 3.72 16.27
N PHE A 11 8.89 3.72 15.97
CA PHE A 11 8.38 3.72 14.61
C PHE A 11 8.10 5.13 14.06
N PHE A 12 7.76 6.08 14.93
CA PHE A 12 7.77 7.53 14.68
C PHE A 12 9.02 8.21 15.28
N GLY A 13 10.08 7.43 15.53
CA GLY A 13 11.35 7.92 16.06
C GLY A 13 12.13 8.72 15.02
N GLU A 14 13.23 9.35 15.46
CA GLU A 14 14.08 10.11 14.55
C GLU A 14 15.28 9.28 14.05
N PRO A 15 15.71 9.48 12.79
CA PRO A 15 15.15 10.42 11.83
C PRO A 15 13.81 9.94 11.25
N ALA A 16 12.86 10.89 11.15
CA ALA A 16 11.59 10.63 10.50
C ALA A 16 11.80 10.23 9.04
N LEU A 17 10.95 9.33 8.54
CA LEU A 17 10.97 8.89 7.15
C LEU A 17 10.79 10.10 6.20
N GLU A 18 11.79 10.38 5.36
CA GLU A 18 11.67 11.43 4.36
C GLU A 18 11.02 10.90 3.08
N LEU A 19 10.02 11.62 2.57
CA LEU A 19 9.32 11.24 1.35
C LEU A 19 10.25 11.23 0.13
N ASN A 20 11.27 12.09 0.10
CA ASN A 20 12.27 12.09 -0.96
C ASN A 20 13.09 10.80 -0.98
N ASP A 21 13.33 10.18 0.18
CA ASP A 21 14.12 8.95 0.29
C ASP A 21 13.36 7.73 -0.25
N ILE A 22 12.02 7.73 -0.18
CA ILE A 22 11.18 6.68 -0.77
C ILE A 22 10.90 6.88 -2.27
N MET A 23 11.02 8.12 -2.77
CA MET A 23 10.80 8.47 -4.19
C MET A 23 12.08 8.49 -5.03
N ARG A 24 13.20 7.97 -4.51
CA ARG A 24 14.48 7.98 -5.21
C ARG A 24 14.43 7.13 -6.48
N THR A 25 15.22 7.55 -7.46
CA THR A 25 15.57 6.78 -8.64
C THR A 25 16.98 6.22 -8.51
N SER A 26 17.24 5.12 -9.20
CA SER A 26 18.59 4.59 -9.35
C SER A 26 19.43 5.49 -10.27
N PRO A 27 20.77 5.35 -10.27
CA PRO A 27 21.64 6.17 -11.11
C PRO A 27 21.36 6.10 -12.62
N ASP A 28 20.76 5.00 -13.10
CA ASP A 28 20.30 4.81 -14.48
C ASP A 28 18.89 5.35 -14.75
N GLY A 29 18.30 6.08 -13.80
CA GLY A 29 17.01 6.76 -13.93
C GLY A 29 15.78 5.88 -13.74
N ARG A 30 15.94 4.63 -13.27
CA ARG A 30 14.80 3.73 -12.97
C ARG A 30 14.24 4.01 -11.58
N GLY A 31 12.96 3.70 -11.37
CA GLY A 31 12.38 3.72 -10.03
C GLY A 31 13.02 2.65 -9.14
N VAL A 32 13.19 2.94 -7.86
CA VAL A 32 13.69 1.98 -6.86
C VAL A 32 12.51 1.26 -6.21
N ILE A 33 12.63 -0.07 -6.05
CA ILE A 33 11.66 -0.85 -5.28
C ILE A 33 12.05 -0.78 -3.81
N GLY A 34 11.26 -0.05 -3.01
CA GLY A 34 11.35 -0.04 -1.55
C GLY A 34 10.47 -1.12 -0.93
N ILE A 35 11.00 -1.86 0.05
CA ILE A 35 10.23 -2.83 0.82
C ILE A 35 10.15 -2.34 2.27
N LEU A 36 8.96 -1.97 2.70
CA LEU A 36 8.69 -1.67 4.11
C LEU A 36 8.46 -2.98 4.86
N ALA A 37 9.52 -3.48 5.50
CA ALA A 37 9.49 -4.74 6.23
C ALA A 37 8.65 -4.63 7.51
N ALA A 38 7.34 -4.89 7.39
CA ALA A 38 6.36 -4.77 8.47
C ALA A 38 6.11 -6.07 9.24
N ALA A 39 7.04 -7.03 9.23
CA ALA A 39 6.83 -8.38 9.78
C ALA A 39 6.35 -8.39 11.25
N GLN A 40 6.78 -7.42 12.06
CA GLN A 40 6.31 -7.26 13.44
C GLN A 40 5.09 -6.34 13.56
N LEU A 41 4.92 -5.38 12.64
CA LEU A 41 3.81 -4.44 12.62
C LEU A 41 2.48 -5.10 12.23
N VAL A 42 2.51 -6.16 11.43
CA VAL A 42 1.32 -6.97 11.11
C VAL A 42 0.66 -7.52 12.38
N LEU A 43 1.44 -7.79 13.45
CA LEU A 43 0.91 -8.22 14.75
C LEU A 43 0.19 -7.09 15.50
N LYS A 44 0.28 -5.84 15.01
CA LYS A 44 -0.33 -4.63 15.58
C LYS A 44 -1.10 -3.85 14.49
N PRO A 45 -2.24 -4.36 14.00
CA PRO A 45 -2.96 -3.79 12.86
C PRO A 45 -3.26 -2.29 12.98
N ARG A 46 -3.59 -1.83 14.19
CA ARG A 46 -3.84 -0.40 14.48
C ARG A 46 -2.62 0.50 14.26
N LEU A 47 -1.43 0.04 14.64
CA LEU A 47 -0.20 0.79 14.43
C LEU A 47 0.12 0.86 12.94
N TYR A 48 -0.04 -0.27 12.25
CA TYR A 48 0.17 -0.37 10.81
C TYR A 48 -0.77 0.56 10.01
N SER A 49 -2.08 0.53 10.29
CA SER A 49 -3.06 1.39 9.62
C SER A 49 -2.86 2.87 9.94
N THR A 50 -2.48 3.20 11.18
CA THR A 50 -2.15 4.59 11.57
C THR A 50 -0.93 5.10 10.79
N PHE A 51 0.12 4.30 10.66
CA PHE A 51 1.30 4.67 9.88
C PHE A 51 0.98 4.89 8.42
N LEU A 52 0.25 3.96 7.80
CA LEU A 52 -0.06 4.07 6.39
C LEU A 52 -0.95 5.28 6.10
N LEU A 53 -1.89 5.57 6.99
CA LEU A 53 -2.69 6.79 6.90
C LEU A 53 -1.83 8.06 7.04
N TRP A 54 -0.90 8.07 8.00
CA TRP A 54 0.05 9.17 8.16
C TRP A 54 0.86 9.37 6.87
N LEU A 55 1.47 8.31 6.34
CA LEU A 55 2.29 8.35 5.14
C LEU A 55 1.52 8.87 3.92
N LEU A 56 0.31 8.36 3.70
CA LEU A 56 -0.55 8.81 2.61
C LEU A 56 -0.98 10.28 2.79
N SER A 57 -1.23 10.72 4.03
CA SER A 57 -1.56 12.12 4.32
C SER A 57 -0.36 13.05 4.07
N GLU A 58 0.83 12.67 4.53
CA GLU A 58 2.07 13.41 4.29
C GLU A 58 2.36 13.54 2.80
N LEU A 59 2.20 12.46 2.02
CA LEU A 59 2.35 12.52 0.57
C LEU A 59 1.35 13.47 -0.07
N PHE A 60 0.09 13.43 0.36
CA PHE A 60 -0.93 14.33 -0.17
C PHE A 60 -0.62 15.80 0.15
N GLU A 61 -0.13 16.09 1.36
CA GLU A 61 0.18 17.45 1.82
C GLU A 61 1.48 18.00 1.22
N GLN A 62 2.54 17.19 1.13
CA GLN A 62 3.85 17.64 0.68
C GLN A 62 4.04 17.62 -0.84
N LEU A 63 3.37 16.72 -1.56
CA LEU A 63 3.53 16.64 -3.01
C LEU A 63 2.76 17.75 -3.73
N PRO A 64 3.35 18.38 -4.77
CA PRO A 64 2.62 19.28 -5.64
C PRO A 64 1.60 18.51 -6.47
N GLU A 65 0.53 19.19 -6.89
CA GLU A 65 -0.32 18.64 -7.94
C GLU A 65 0.47 18.55 -9.24
N VAL A 66 0.35 17.40 -9.89
CA VAL A 66 0.96 17.10 -11.17
C VAL A 66 -0.15 16.62 -12.09
N GLY A 67 -0.16 17.11 -13.32
CA GLY A 67 -1.14 16.68 -14.32
C GLY A 67 -0.93 15.23 -14.75
N ASP A 68 -1.34 14.90 -15.96
CA ASP A 68 -1.14 13.56 -16.51
C ASP A 68 0.34 13.34 -16.86
N LEU A 69 1.05 12.68 -15.94
CA LEU A 69 2.44 12.23 -16.15
C LEU A 69 2.44 10.88 -16.86
N ASP A 70 3.39 10.67 -17.78
CA ASP A 70 3.60 9.38 -18.45
C ASP A 70 3.96 8.25 -17.46
N LYS A 71 4.58 8.62 -16.32
CA LYS A 71 4.97 7.69 -15.25
C LYS A 71 4.59 8.28 -13.90
N PRO A 72 4.09 7.46 -12.96
CA PRO A 72 3.83 7.92 -11.61
C PRO A 72 5.15 8.33 -10.93
N ARG A 73 5.08 9.32 -10.04
CA ARG A 73 6.18 9.67 -9.14
C ARG A 73 6.45 8.58 -8.11
N LEU A 74 5.40 7.91 -7.68
CA LEU A 74 5.47 6.87 -6.66
C LEU A 74 4.31 5.88 -6.83
N VAL A 75 4.57 4.61 -6.51
CA VAL A 75 3.54 3.57 -6.45
C VAL A 75 3.61 2.89 -5.10
N PHE A 76 2.51 2.91 -4.35
CA PHE A 76 2.34 2.11 -3.14
C PHE A 76 1.55 0.85 -3.45
N VAL A 77 2.10 -0.28 -3.01
CA VAL A 77 1.43 -1.57 -3.06
C VAL A 77 1.23 -2.02 -1.61
N PHE A 78 -0.04 -2.10 -1.20
CA PHE A 78 -0.45 -2.60 0.09
C PHE A 78 -0.72 -4.09 -0.04
N ASP A 79 0.23 -4.89 0.42
CA ASP A 79 0.01 -6.32 0.60
C ASP A 79 -0.82 -6.56 1.86
N GLU A 80 -1.72 -7.55 1.80
CA GLU A 80 -2.69 -7.84 2.84
C GLU A 80 -3.55 -6.62 3.23
N ALA A 81 -4.22 -6.04 2.24
CA ALA A 81 -5.05 -4.85 2.39
C ALA A 81 -6.13 -4.97 3.48
N HIS A 82 -6.59 -6.18 3.82
CA HIS A 82 -7.52 -6.42 4.93
C HIS A 82 -7.01 -5.80 6.25
N LEU A 83 -5.69 -5.79 6.50
CA LEU A 83 -5.10 -5.22 7.72
C LEU A 83 -5.32 -3.70 7.87
N LEU A 84 -5.63 -2.99 6.78
CA LEU A 84 -5.98 -1.57 6.81
C LEU A 84 -7.42 -1.32 7.23
N PHE A 85 -8.30 -2.29 6.99
CA PHE A 85 -9.75 -2.10 7.06
C PHE A 85 -10.40 -2.93 8.18
N ASP A 86 -9.79 -4.04 8.58
CA ASP A 86 -10.24 -4.87 9.69
C ASP A 86 -10.28 -4.05 11.00
N ASP A 87 -11.45 -4.02 11.62
CA ASP A 87 -11.74 -3.24 12.84
C ASP A 87 -11.42 -1.73 12.72
N ALA A 88 -11.27 -1.20 11.51
CA ALA A 88 -11.03 0.21 11.28
C ALA A 88 -12.30 1.03 11.58
N PRO A 89 -12.23 2.08 12.42
CA PRO A 89 -13.38 2.94 12.65
C PRO A 89 -13.88 3.57 11.35
N PRO A 90 -15.19 3.84 11.18
CA PRO A 90 -15.74 4.43 9.96
C PRO A 90 -15.03 5.73 9.54
N ALA A 91 -14.62 6.56 10.50
CA ALA A 91 -13.86 7.79 10.23
C ALA A 91 -12.49 7.52 9.58
N LEU A 92 -11.81 6.43 9.98
CA LEU A 92 -10.53 6.03 9.39
C LEU A 92 -10.72 5.56 7.94
N VAL A 93 -11.74 4.73 7.69
CA VAL A 93 -12.08 4.26 6.34
C VAL A 93 -12.40 5.42 5.41
N GLN A 94 -13.20 6.39 5.87
CA GLN A 94 -13.51 7.60 5.11
C GLN A 94 -12.27 8.43 4.79
N ARG A 95 -11.34 8.56 5.75
CA ARG A 95 -10.09 9.27 5.52
C ARG A 95 -9.22 8.56 4.48
N ILE A 96 -9.10 7.23 4.54
CA ILE A 96 -8.37 6.44 3.54
C ILE A 96 -9.00 6.62 2.16
N GLU A 97 -10.33 6.51 2.05
CA GLU A 97 -11.05 6.74 0.79
C GLU A 97 -10.75 8.12 0.20
N GLN A 98 -10.82 9.17 1.02
CA GLN A 98 -10.53 10.54 0.60
C GLN A 98 -9.09 10.66 0.09
N VAL A 99 -8.11 10.11 0.82
CA VAL A 99 -6.70 10.24 0.43
C VAL A 99 -6.41 9.43 -0.84
N VAL A 100 -6.90 8.20 -0.96
CA VAL A 100 -6.74 7.37 -2.18
C VAL A 100 -7.33 8.08 -3.41
N ARG A 101 -8.48 8.74 -3.26
CA ARG A 101 -9.10 9.50 -4.35
C ARG A 101 -8.26 10.70 -4.79
N LEU A 102 -7.69 11.44 -3.83
CA LEU A 102 -6.99 12.69 -4.10
C LEU A 102 -5.53 12.49 -4.50
N ILE A 103 -4.85 11.46 -4.01
CA ILE A 103 -3.41 11.27 -4.21
C ILE A 103 -3.03 11.00 -5.68
N ARG A 104 -4.01 10.58 -6.50
CA ARG A 104 -3.83 10.43 -7.95
C ARG A 104 -3.37 11.73 -8.62
N SER A 105 -3.91 12.89 -8.23
CA SER A 105 -3.48 14.19 -8.79
C SER A 105 -2.08 14.60 -8.33
N LYS A 106 -1.48 13.86 -7.39
CA LYS A 106 -0.09 14.03 -6.96
C LYS A 106 0.88 13.10 -7.71
N GLY A 107 0.35 12.34 -8.68
CA GLY A 107 1.14 11.37 -9.45
C GLY A 107 1.49 10.12 -8.65
N VAL A 108 0.71 9.79 -7.61
CA VAL A 108 0.90 8.59 -6.79
C VAL A 108 -0.13 7.54 -7.16
N GLY A 109 0.33 6.33 -7.47
CA GLY A 109 -0.52 5.16 -7.67
C GLY A 109 -0.66 4.35 -6.37
N VAL A 110 -1.87 3.88 -6.08
CA VAL A 110 -2.15 3.00 -4.93
C VAL A 110 -2.74 1.70 -5.43
N TYR A 111 -2.16 0.58 -4.99
CA TYR A 111 -2.61 -0.78 -5.28
C TYR A 111 -2.91 -1.51 -3.97
N PHE A 112 -4.07 -2.13 -3.88
CA PHE A 112 -4.44 -3.01 -2.77
C PHE A 112 -4.39 -4.45 -3.24
N CYS A 113 -3.61 -5.27 -2.55
CA CYS A 113 -3.52 -6.71 -2.76
C CYS A 113 -4.20 -7.40 -1.57
N SER A 114 -5.23 -8.20 -1.85
CA SER A 114 -5.91 -9.00 -0.85
C SER A 114 -6.32 -10.35 -1.42
N GLN A 115 -6.57 -11.30 -0.53
CA GLN A 115 -7.04 -12.63 -0.91
C GLN A 115 -8.50 -12.61 -1.34
N PHE A 116 -9.33 -11.83 -0.66
CA PHE A 116 -10.74 -11.67 -0.98
C PHE A 116 -11.08 -10.23 -1.34
N PRO A 117 -11.97 -10.01 -2.33
CA PRO A 117 -12.44 -8.66 -2.66
C PRO A 117 -13.15 -7.97 -1.49
N ASP A 118 -13.88 -8.73 -0.67
CA ASP A 118 -14.65 -8.21 0.48
C ASP A 118 -13.77 -7.63 1.60
N ASP A 119 -12.45 -7.88 1.55
CA ASP A 119 -11.47 -7.32 2.47
C ASP A 119 -11.26 -5.81 2.27
N VAL A 120 -11.64 -5.28 1.09
CA VAL A 120 -11.55 -3.86 0.77
C VAL A 120 -12.95 -3.26 0.73
N PRO A 121 -13.23 -2.16 1.44
CA PRO A 121 -14.52 -1.50 1.43
C PRO A 121 -15.01 -1.15 0.02
N GLY A 122 -16.30 -1.39 -0.27
CA GLY A 122 -16.88 -1.21 -1.61
C GLY A 122 -16.76 0.21 -2.18
N ASN A 123 -16.83 1.23 -1.32
CA ASN A 123 -16.56 2.63 -1.67
C ASN A 123 -15.13 2.85 -2.19
N ILE A 124 -14.14 2.18 -1.59
CA ILE A 124 -12.74 2.23 -2.03
C ILE A 124 -12.55 1.40 -3.29
N LEU A 125 -13.09 0.17 -3.33
CA LEU A 125 -13.07 -0.67 -4.54
C LEU A 125 -13.61 0.09 -5.76
N GLY A 126 -14.71 0.84 -5.59
CA GLY A 126 -15.31 1.65 -6.66
C GLY A 126 -14.38 2.74 -7.21
N GLN A 127 -13.37 3.18 -6.45
CA GLN A 127 -12.37 4.16 -6.91
C GLN A 127 -11.19 3.50 -7.64
N LEU A 128 -11.01 2.18 -7.55
CA LEU A 128 -9.88 1.47 -8.15
C LEU A 128 -10.14 1.23 -9.63
N GLY A 129 -9.36 1.91 -10.47
CA GLY A 129 -9.50 1.83 -11.93
C GLY A 129 -8.84 0.61 -12.56
N ASN A 130 -7.71 0.15 -12.01
CA ASN A 130 -7.04 -1.07 -12.45
C ASN A 130 -7.46 -2.25 -11.56
N ARG A 131 -7.80 -3.38 -12.18
CA ARG A 131 -8.24 -4.60 -11.49
C ARG A 131 -7.57 -5.82 -12.08
N VAL A 132 -7.03 -6.65 -11.20
CA VAL A 132 -6.45 -7.96 -11.52
C VAL A 132 -7.01 -8.96 -10.52
N GLN A 133 -7.87 -9.86 -10.99
CA GLN A 133 -8.51 -10.88 -10.17
C GLN A 133 -8.01 -12.26 -10.58
N HIS A 134 -7.25 -12.90 -9.69
CA HIS A 134 -6.91 -14.31 -9.83
C HIS A 134 -8.09 -15.21 -9.46
N ALA A 135 -7.91 -16.52 -9.67
CA ALA A 135 -8.92 -17.52 -9.37
C ALA A 135 -9.48 -17.39 -7.93
N LEU A 136 -10.80 -17.32 -7.81
CA LEU A 136 -11.49 -17.44 -6.53
C LEU A 136 -12.15 -18.81 -6.47
N ARG A 137 -11.83 -19.56 -5.43
CA ARG A 137 -12.40 -20.90 -5.23
C ARG A 137 -13.71 -20.75 -4.45
N ALA A 138 -14.82 -21.03 -5.11
CA ALA A 138 -16.15 -20.94 -4.49
C ALA A 138 -16.62 -22.29 -3.95
N TYR A 139 -16.38 -22.56 -2.65
CA TYR A 139 -16.85 -23.77 -1.98
C TYR A 139 -17.99 -23.51 -1.00
N THR A 140 -18.04 -22.31 -0.43
CA THR A 140 -19.05 -21.89 0.54
C THR A 140 -20.02 -20.87 -0.06
N PRO A 141 -21.21 -20.66 0.54
CA PRO A 141 -22.12 -19.59 0.13
C PRO A 141 -21.48 -18.19 0.21
N ARG A 142 -20.56 -17.99 1.17
CA ARG A 142 -19.78 -16.75 1.29
C ARG A 142 -18.89 -16.55 0.05
N ASP A 143 -18.17 -17.59 -0.36
CA ASP A 143 -17.29 -17.49 -1.53
C ASP A 143 -18.08 -17.26 -2.82
N GLN A 144 -19.25 -17.88 -2.96
CA GLN A 144 -20.14 -17.63 -4.10
C GLN A 144 -20.60 -16.18 -4.16
N LYS A 145 -20.88 -15.57 -2.99
CA LYS A 145 -21.20 -14.14 -2.91
C LYS A 145 -19.99 -13.30 -3.33
N ALA A 146 -18.80 -13.60 -2.80
CA ALA A 146 -17.57 -12.91 -3.16
C ALA A 146 -17.26 -12.99 -4.67
N VAL A 147 -17.47 -14.15 -5.30
CA VAL A 147 -17.33 -14.31 -6.76
C VAL A 147 -18.29 -13.43 -7.53
N ARG A 148 -19.57 -13.37 -7.12
CA ARG A 148 -20.58 -12.51 -7.77
C ARG A 148 -20.21 -11.04 -7.63
N THR A 149 -19.88 -10.61 -6.41
CA THR A 149 -19.47 -9.23 -6.14
C THR A 149 -18.21 -8.86 -6.94
N ALA A 150 -17.21 -9.74 -7.00
CA ALA A 150 -16.03 -9.54 -7.84
C ALA A 150 -16.41 -9.38 -9.31
N ALA A 151 -17.28 -10.24 -9.83
CA ALA A 151 -17.70 -10.22 -11.23
C ALA A 151 -18.44 -8.92 -11.60
N GLU A 152 -19.32 -8.43 -10.73
CA GLU A 152 -20.10 -7.20 -10.91
C GLU A 152 -19.23 -5.94 -10.96
N THR A 153 -18.01 -6.01 -10.42
CA THR A 153 -17.11 -4.86 -10.37
C THR A 153 -16.28 -4.63 -11.63
N PHE A 154 -16.33 -5.56 -12.59
CA PHE A 154 -15.63 -5.44 -13.85
C PHE A 154 -16.48 -4.73 -14.91
N VAL A 155 -15.83 -4.00 -15.82
CA VAL A 155 -16.49 -3.54 -17.04
C VAL A 155 -16.83 -4.76 -17.89
N ALA A 156 -18.12 -4.92 -18.19
CA ALA A 156 -18.65 -6.08 -18.88
C ALA A 156 -17.99 -6.30 -20.24
N ASN A 157 -17.71 -7.58 -20.55
CA ASN A 157 -17.26 -8.02 -21.85
C ASN A 157 -18.29 -9.02 -22.41
N PRO A 158 -19.02 -8.69 -23.50
CA PRO A 158 -20.07 -9.56 -24.05
C PRO A 158 -19.60 -10.97 -24.45
N ARG A 159 -18.28 -11.15 -24.63
CA ARG A 159 -17.67 -12.43 -25.01
C ARG A 159 -17.22 -13.27 -23.81
N LEU A 160 -17.37 -12.76 -22.59
CA LEU A 160 -16.87 -13.41 -21.38
C LEU A 160 -17.92 -13.38 -20.27
N ASP A 161 -18.31 -14.58 -19.81
CA ASP A 161 -19.04 -14.72 -18.55
C ASP A 161 -18.05 -14.61 -17.39
N VAL A 162 -17.98 -13.42 -16.80
CA VAL A 162 -17.03 -13.07 -15.72
C VAL A 162 -17.23 -13.97 -14.50
N ALA A 163 -18.48 -14.18 -14.07
CA ALA A 163 -18.78 -14.97 -12.87
C ALA A 163 -18.37 -16.44 -13.04
N LYS A 164 -18.61 -17.00 -14.23
CA LYS A 164 -18.16 -18.37 -14.56
C LYS A 164 -16.65 -18.44 -14.72
N ALA A 165 -16.04 -17.47 -15.40
CA ALA A 165 -14.62 -17.44 -15.68
C ALA A 165 -13.77 -17.37 -14.41
N ILE A 166 -14.13 -16.51 -13.44
CA ILE A 166 -13.41 -16.36 -12.15
C ILE A 166 -13.18 -17.71 -11.46
N SER A 167 -14.19 -18.59 -11.50
CA SER A 167 -14.14 -19.88 -10.81
C SER A 167 -13.35 -20.95 -11.59
N SER A 168 -13.19 -20.77 -12.90
CA SER A 168 -12.48 -21.71 -13.77
C SER A 168 -11.02 -21.33 -14.07
N LEU A 169 -10.56 -20.17 -13.59
CA LEU A 169 -9.18 -19.72 -13.80
C LEU A 169 -8.16 -20.71 -13.22
N GLY A 170 -7.14 -21.03 -14.01
CA GLY A 170 -5.99 -21.81 -13.59
C GLY A 170 -4.91 -20.98 -12.86
N THR A 171 -3.89 -21.65 -12.35
CA THR A 171 -2.68 -20.99 -11.85
C THR A 171 -2.00 -20.22 -12.99
N GLY A 172 -1.66 -18.95 -12.73
CA GLY A 172 -1.07 -18.08 -13.75
C GLY A 172 -2.10 -17.42 -14.67
N GLU A 173 -3.39 -17.63 -14.45
CA GLU A 173 -4.45 -16.90 -15.14
C GLU A 173 -5.09 -15.84 -14.23
N ALA A 174 -5.60 -14.78 -14.83
CA ALA A 174 -6.35 -13.73 -14.14
C ALA A 174 -7.38 -13.08 -15.07
N LEU A 175 -8.42 -12.51 -14.47
CA LEU A 175 -9.25 -11.49 -15.11
C LEU A 175 -8.62 -10.12 -14.91
N VAL A 176 -8.40 -9.39 -16.00
CA VAL A 176 -7.70 -8.12 -16.01
C VAL A 176 -8.56 -7.04 -16.67
N SER A 177 -8.68 -5.90 -16.00
CA SER A 177 -9.26 -4.67 -16.53
C SER A 177 -8.35 -3.52 -16.12
N THR A 178 -7.86 -2.76 -17.09
CA THR A 178 -6.91 -1.66 -16.88
C THR A 178 -7.49 -0.36 -17.41
N LEU A 179 -7.02 0.77 -16.91
CA LEU A 179 -7.39 2.07 -17.45
C LEU A 179 -6.75 2.31 -18.82
N GLN A 180 -7.56 2.77 -19.78
CA GLN A 180 -7.11 3.40 -21.01
C GLN A 180 -6.86 4.89 -20.79
N ASP A 181 -6.48 5.58 -21.87
CA ASP A 181 -6.42 7.03 -21.92
C ASP A 181 -7.68 7.67 -21.32
N LYS A 182 -7.50 8.78 -20.60
CA LYS A 182 -8.55 9.50 -19.88
C LYS A 182 -9.18 8.72 -18.72
N GLY A 183 -8.60 7.60 -18.30
CA GLY A 183 -9.02 6.87 -17.10
C GLY A 183 -10.28 6.03 -17.28
N VAL A 184 -10.59 5.63 -18.52
CA VAL A 184 -11.73 4.74 -18.81
C VAL A 184 -11.27 3.28 -18.68
N PRO A 185 -11.90 2.45 -17.83
CA PRO A 185 -11.49 1.06 -17.71
C PRO A 185 -11.84 0.23 -18.96
N THR A 186 -10.92 -0.63 -19.38
CA THR A 186 -11.13 -1.58 -20.48
C THR A 186 -12.14 -2.66 -20.10
N PRO A 187 -12.95 -3.17 -21.05
CA PRO A 187 -13.70 -4.41 -20.86
C PRO A 187 -12.79 -5.54 -20.40
N VAL A 188 -13.20 -6.26 -19.36
CA VAL A 188 -12.40 -7.30 -18.72
C VAL A 188 -11.97 -8.40 -19.70
N GLN A 189 -10.71 -8.81 -19.61
CA GLN A 189 -10.13 -9.90 -20.40
C GLN A 189 -9.60 -11.02 -19.49
N GLN A 190 -9.75 -12.26 -19.91
CA GLN A 190 -8.99 -13.37 -19.34
C GLN A 190 -7.56 -13.33 -19.91
N THR A 191 -6.57 -13.29 -19.02
CA THR A 191 -5.18 -13.01 -19.36
C THR A 191 -4.24 -14.00 -18.67
N LEU A 192 -3.16 -14.39 -19.35
CA LEU A 192 -2.04 -15.12 -18.77
C LEU A 192 -1.05 -14.16 -18.11
N ILE A 193 -0.70 -14.44 -16.86
CA ILE A 193 0.26 -13.66 -16.08
C ILE A 193 1.65 -14.25 -16.28
N ALA A 194 2.59 -13.39 -16.68
CA ALA A 194 3.98 -13.79 -16.85
C ALA A 194 4.56 -14.25 -15.50
N PRO A 195 5.26 -15.41 -15.46
CA PRO A 195 5.83 -15.89 -14.21
C PRO A 195 6.93 -14.95 -13.71
N PRO A 196 7.12 -14.85 -12.38
CA PRO A 196 8.17 -14.02 -11.81
C PRO A 196 9.55 -14.52 -12.26
N ARG A 197 10.44 -13.58 -12.61
CA ARG A 197 11.84 -13.87 -12.99
C ARG A 197 12.79 -13.82 -11.78
N CYS A 198 12.27 -14.02 -10.58
CA CYS A 198 13.00 -13.93 -9.33
C CYS A 198 12.88 -15.22 -8.50
N ARG A 199 13.68 -15.32 -7.44
CA ARG A 199 13.53 -16.38 -6.44
C ARG A 199 12.30 -16.09 -5.59
N MET A 200 11.37 -17.05 -5.55
CA MET A 200 10.25 -17.01 -4.62
C MET A 200 10.73 -17.34 -3.20
N GLY A 201 10.26 -16.58 -2.21
CA GLY A 201 10.56 -16.79 -0.80
C GLY A 201 11.41 -15.69 -0.17
N ALA A 202 11.50 -15.75 1.17
CA ALA A 202 12.23 -14.75 1.94
C ALA A 202 13.74 -14.75 1.64
N ILE A 203 14.34 -13.57 1.78
CA ILE A 203 15.80 -13.44 1.76
C ILE A 203 16.40 -13.92 3.08
N SER A 204 17.61 -14.48 3.00
CA SER A 204 18.41 -14.80 4.19
C SER A 204 18.88 -13.53 4.89
N GLU A 205 19.27 -13.64 6.17
CA GLU A 205 19.77 -12.48 6.91
C GLU A 205 21.07 -11.91 6.31
N ALA A 206 21.93 -12.78 5.75
CA ALA A 206 23.13 -12.35 5.05
C ALA A 206 22.81 -11.55 3.76
N GLU A 207 21.79 -11.97 3.01
CA GLU A 207 21.30 -11.20 1.85
C GLU A 207 20.72 -9.86 2.28
N ARG A 208 19.93 -9.85 3.36
CA ARG A 208 19.35 -8.61 3.92
C ARG A 208 20.44 -7.63 4.35
N ALA A 209 21.47 -8.11 5.05
CA ALA A 209 22.59 -7.29 5.47
C ALA A 209 23.32 -6.67 4.27
N ARG A 210 23.56 -7.43 3.20
CA ARG A 210 24.18 -6.92 1.97
C ARG A 210 23.33 -5.84 1.29
N VAL A 211 22.02 -6.04 1.20
CA VAL A 211 21.10 -5.04 0.61
C VAL A 211 21.10 -3.76 1.43
N ARG A 212 21.04 -3.85 2.77
CA ARG A 212 21.11 -2.67 3.65
C ARG A 212 22.44 -1.94 3.53
N ALA A 213 23.56 -2.67 3.52
CA ALA A 213 24.90 -2.08 3.41
C ALA A 213 25.12 -1.34 2.08
N GLY A 214 24.46 -1.77 1.00
CA GLY A 214 24.48 -1.08 -0.29
C GLY A 214 23.49 0.09 -0.41
N SER A 215 22.66 0.34 0.60
CA SER A 215 21.64 1.37 0.55
C SER A 215 22.24 2.77 0.75
N PRO A 216 21.94 3.75 -0.11
CA PRO A 216 22.45 5.12 0.06
C PRO A 216 21.89 5.85 1.29
N ILE A 217 20.86 5.28 1.93
CA ILE A 217 20.20 5.85 3.13
C ILE A 217 20.41 5.01 4.38
N GLY A 218 21.17 3.90 4.32
CA GLY A 218 21.34 3.00 5.48
C GLY A 218 21.82 3.76 6.71
N GLY A 219 22.95 4.45 6.60
CA GLY A 219 23.54 5.20 7.72
C GLY A 219 22.66 6.32 8.29
N ARG A 220 21.62 6.77 7.57
CA ARG A 220 20.67 7.76 8.07
C ARG A 220 19.71 7.15 9.09
N TYR A 221 19.10 6.02 8.74
CA TYR A 221 18.04 5.41 9.55
C TYR A 221 18.56 4.34 10.53
N ASP A 222 19.83 3.95 10.44
CA ASP A 222 20.44 2.92 11.30
C ASP A 222 20.67 3.39 12.76
N THR A 223 20.66 4.70 13.02
CA THR A 223 20.86 5.27 14.37
C THR A 223 19.65 6.08 14.79
N ALA A 224 18.95 5.64 15.83
CA ALA A 224 17.88 6.41 16.44
C ALA A 224 18.44 7.68 17.08
N VAL A 225 17.89 8.84 16.72
CA VAL A 225 18.20 10.12 17.34
C VAL A 225 17.18 10.37 18.45
N ASN A 226 17.66 10.56 19.67
CA ASN A 226 16.80 11.00 20.77
C ASN A 226 16.64 12.52 20.69
N ARG A 227 15.47 13.02 20.28
CA ARG A 227 15.15 14.43 20.43
C ARG A 227 14.88 14.70 21.90
N GLU A 228 15.54 15.71 22.46
CA GLU A 228 15.15 16.24 23.76
C GLU A 228 13.66 16.58 23.70
N SER A 229 12.86 15.89 24.52
CA SER A 229 11.41 16.03 24.47
C SER A 229 11.03 17.46 24.82
N ALA A 230 9.89 17.94 24.31
CA ALA A 230 9.36 19.25 24.71
C ALA A 230 9.25 19.38 26.25
N ALA A 231 9.01 18.27 26.96
CA ALA A 231 9.01 18.19 28.42
C ALA A 231 10.41 18.37 29.03
N GLU A 232 11.45 17.76 28.46
CA GLU A 232 12.85 17.97 28.89
C GLU A 232 13.35 19.39 28.57
N MET A 233 12.96 19.95 27.42
CA MET A 233 13.25 21.34 27.08
C MET A 233 12.51 22.33 28.01
N LEU A 234 11.27 22.04 28.39
CA LEU A 234 10.53 22.83 29.38
C LEU A 234 11.12 22.68 30.79
N ALA A 235 11.49 21.47 31.21
CA ALA A 235 12.12 21.22 32.51
C ALA A 235 13.45 21.97 32.62
N ARG A 236 14.29 21.94 31.57
CA ARG A 236 15.53 22.74 31.52
C ARG A 236 15.29 24.25 31.52
N ARG A 237 14.18 24.73 30.95
CA ARG A 237 13.81 26.15 31.03
C ARG A 237 13.38 26.54 32.45
N VAL A 238 12.71 25.64 33.18
CA VAL A 238 12.32 25.85 34.58
C VAL A 238 13.54 25.81 35.50
N GLU A 239 14.47 24.88 35.30
CA GLU A 239 15.75 24.82 36.04
C GLU A 239 16.66 26.02 35.77
N ARG A 240 16.69 26.56 34.53
CA ARG A 240 17.47 27.77 34.20
C ARG A 240 16.83 29.08 34.68
N ALA A 241 15.54 29.05 35.04
CA ALA A 241 14.80 30.20 35.57
C ALA A 241 14.72 30.20 37.11
N SER A 242 15.36 29.20 37.76
CA SER A 242 15.55 29.10 39.21
C SER A 242 16.98 29.47 39.58
#